data_AF-A0A316XF44-F1
#
_entry.id   AF-A0A316XF44-F1
#
_cell.length_a   1.000
_cell.length_b   1.000
_cell.length_c   1.000
_cell.angle_alpha   90.00
_cell.angle_beta   90.00
_cell.angle_gamma   90.00
#
_symmetry.space_group_name_H-M   'P 1'
#
loop_
_entity.id
_entity.type
_entity.pdbx_description
1 polymer ?
#
loop_
_entity_poly.entity_id
_entity_poly.type
_entity_poly.pdbx_seq_one_letter_code
_entity_poly.pdbx_strand_id
1 'polypeptide(L)'
;MTTENIFEAIRKWKNLIDSYKNGNDKNRGEILNYLNQGTHFSVSGEDIEQWRQNLGTDENKKIHAYVGIHEEKLKFFLIDSKCDKDANFNYILTKKLSLEFTEAKIESSNEREGEVTPPPITSESAINRNFRWNMFGSAWLQAMETEDFFQLISIPFSDYERMGITGGESCVCFFGLTDNLERKGGDFPYHIEIITVKSLAINHMSETAENYSTPRPPFTFDSLNDYQLLKQSTGVFV
;
A
#
# COMPACT_ATOMS: atom_id res chain seq x y z
N MET A 1 -5.41 -12.80 -14.12
CA MET A 1 -6.01 -11.51 -14.50
C MET A 1 -5.19 -10.94 -15.64
N THR A 2 -5.81 -10.33 -16.65
CA THR A 2 -5.07 -9.70 -17.76
C THR A 2 -4.65 -8.27 -17.41
N THR A 3 -3.65 -7.73 -18.10
CA THR A 3 -3.23 -6.34 -17.93
C THR A 3 -4.38 -5.35 -18.21
N GLU A 4 -5.18 -5.54 -19.27
CA GLU A 4 -6.40 -4.76 -19.51
C GLU A 4 -7.36 -4.75 -18.33
N ASN A 5 -7.59 -5.89 -17.68
CA ASN A 5 -8.47 -5.95 -16.50
C ASN A 5 -7.90 -5.14 -15.32
N ILE A 6 -6.58 -5.09 -15.19
CA ILE A 6 -5.89 -4.26 -14.17
C ILE A 6 -6.05 -2.78 -14.51
N PHE A 7 -5.85 -2.40 -15.78
CA PHE A 7 -6.05 -1.03 -16.24
C PHE A 7 -7.47 -0.53 -16.00
N GLU A 8 -8.47 -1.34 -16.36
CA GLU A 8 -9.87 -1.04 -16.09
C GLU A 8 -10.16 -0.92 -14.60
N ALA A 9 -9.57 -1.79 -13.77
CA ALA A 9 -9.77 -1.76 -12.32
C ALA A 9 -9.22 -0.48 -11.69
N ILE A 10 -8.00 -0.07 -12.06
CA ILE A 10 -7.37 1.18 -11.60
C ILE A 10 -8.21 2.37 -12.08
N ARG A 11 -8.66 2.36 -13.34
CA ARG A 11 -9.53 3.41 -13.90
C ARG A 11 -10.86 3.51 -13.16
N LYS A 12 -11.49 2.40 -12.79
CA LYS A 12 -12.73 2.39 -11.99
C LYS A 12 -12.53 3.06 -10.64
N TRP A 13 -11.43 2.74 -9.94
CA TRP A 13 -11.10 3.39 -8.67
C TRP A 13 -10.88 4.90 -8.84
N LYS A 14 -10.10 5.30 -9.84
CA LYS A 14 -9.90 6.71 -10.18
C LYS A 14 -11.23 7.42 -10.47
N ASN A 15 -12.08 6.85 -11.31
CA ASN A 15 -13.36 7.46 -11.67
C ASN A 15 -14.29 7.61 -10.46
N LEU A 16 -14.29 6.64 -9.54
CA LEU A 16 -15.05 6.72 -8.30
C LEU A 16 -14.58 7.90 -7.43
N ILE A 17 -13.26 8.04 -7.26
CA ILE A 17 -12.61 9.15 -6.55
C ILE A 17 -12.92 10.49 -7.23
N ASP A 18 -12.69 10.60 -8.54
CA ASP A 18 -12.90 11.85 -9.29
C ASP A 18 -14.37 12.28 -9.18
N SER A 19 -15.30 11.34 -9.28
CA SER A 19 -16.73 11.64 -9.11
C SER A 19 -17.07 12.06 -7.67
N TYR A 20 -16.43 11.48 -6.65
CA TYR A 20 -16.60 11.93 -5.26
C TYR A 20 -16.10 13.36 -5.08
N LYS A 21 -14.88 13.67 -5.54
CA LYS A 21 -14.28 15.01 -5.47
C LYS A 21 -15.05 16.08 -6.25
N ASN A 22 -15.85 15.68 -7.22
CA ASN A 22 -16.76 16.57 -7.96
C ASN A 22 -18.13 16.77 -7.27
N GLY A 23 -18.26 16.44 -5.98
CA GLY A 23 -19.43 16.72 -5.16
C GLY A 23 -20.52 15.64 -5.20
N ASN A 24 -20.22 14.42 -5.66
CA ASN A 24 -21.16 13.30 -5.58
C ASN A 24 -20.98 12.55 -4.24
N ASP A 25 -21.64 13.04 -3.19
CA ASP A 25 -21.55 12.48 -1.83
C ASP A 25 -21.95 11.01 -1.72
N LYS A 26 -22.75 10.48 -2.65
CA LYS A 26 -23.13 9.05 -2.64
C LYS A 26 -21.90 8.15 -2.81
N ASN A 27 -20.90 8.60 -3.56
CA ASN A 27 -19.68 7.84 -3.79
C ASN A 27 -18.80 7.76 -2.53
N ARG A 28 -18.97 8.66 -1.56
CA ARG A 28 -18.29 8.57 -0.26
C ARG A 28 -18.59 7.24 0.43
N GLY A 29 -19.86 6.86 0.47
CA GLY A 29 -20.30 5.59 1.08
C GLY A 29 -19.71 4.39 0.36
N GLU A 30 -19.62 4.45 -0.97
CA GLU A 30 -19.04 3.39 -1.80
C GLU A 30 -17.52 3.25 -1.60
N ILE A 31 -16.78 4.37 -1.60
CA ILE A 31 -15.34 4.39 -1.30
C ILE A 31 -15.08 3.79 0.09
N LEU A 32 -15.84 4.22 1.10
CA LEU A 32 -15.70 3.71 2.46
C LEU A 32 -16.02 2.21 2.54
N ASN A 33 -17.04 1.74 1.82
CA ASN A 33 -17.37 0.33 1.75
C ASN A 33 -16.21 -0.48 1.17
N TYR A 34 -15.58 -0.01 0.09
CA TYR A 34 -14.41 -0.67 -0.50
C TYR A 34 -13.20 -0.70 0.45
N LEU A 35 -12.88 0.42 1.10
CA LEU A 35 -11.75 0.52 2.03
C LEU A 35 -11.95 -0.34 3.30
N ASN A 36 -13.19 -0.70 3.61
CA ASN A 36 -13.55 -1.54 4.77
C ASN A 36 -13.91 -2.99 4.42
N GLN A 37 -13.60 -3.48 3.21
CA GLN A 37 -13.89 -4.87 2.81
C GLN A 37 -13.03 -5.92 3.53
N GLY A 38 -11.99 -5.50 4.24
CA GLY A 38 -11.16 -6.33 5.09
C GLY A 38 -10.16 -5.45 5.86
N THR A 39 -9.28 -6.08 6.62
CA THR A 39 -8.35 -5.38 7.51
C THR A 39 -6.93 -5.34 6.98
N HIS A 40 -6.55 -6.29 6.13
CA HIS A 40 -5.16 -6.48 5.70
C HIS A 40 -5.03 -7.30 4.41
N PHE A 41 -3.83 -7.34 3.83
CA PHE A 41 -3.44 -8.33 2.82
C PHE A 41 -2.04 -8.88 3.12
N SER A 42 -1.67 -10.03 2.56
CA SER A 42 -0.37 -10.67 2.83
C SER A 42 0.53 -10.76 1.60
N VAL A 43 1.83 -10.65 1.83
CA VAL A 43 2.91 -10.81 0.83
C VAL A 43 3.83 -11.94 1.31
N SER A 44 4.15 -12.90 0.45
CA SER A 44 4.99 -14.04 0.81
C SER A 44 6.49 -13.75 0.61
N GLY A 45 7.35 -14.56 1.22
CA GLY A 45 8.80 -14.54 0.95
C GLY A 45 9.12 -14.85 -0.51
N GLU A 46 8.35 -15.73 -1.16
CA GLU A 46 8.47 -16.01 -2.60
C GLU A 46 8.18 -14.77 -3.46
N ASP A 47 7.14 -14.01 -3.12
CA ASP A 47 6.80 -12.75 -3.79
C ASP A 47 7.96 -11.74 -3.68
N ILE A 48 8.53 -11.61 -2.47
CA ILE A 48 9.64 -10.70 -2.17
C ILE A 48 10.92 -11.10 -2.92
N GLU A 49 11.21 -12.41 -3.00
CA GLU A 49 12.38 -12.90 -3.71
C GLU A 49 12.28 -12.68 -5.22
N GLN A 50 11.09 -12.83 -5.80
CA GLN A 50 10.87 -12.50 -7.20
C GLN A 50 11.11 -11.01 -7.49
N TRP A 51 10.63 -10.11 -6.63
CA TRP A 51 10.93 -8.69 -6.75
C TRP A 51 12.43 -8.39 -6.58
N ARG A 52 13.11 -9.04 -5.64
CA ARG A 52 14.56 -8.91 -5.44
C ARG A 52 15.32 -9.20 -6.74
N GLN A 53 14.94 -10.27 -7.44
CA GLN A 53 15.53 -10.67 -8.71
C GLN A 53 15.27 -9.64 -9.83
N ASN A 54 14.03 -9.14 -9.93
CA ASN A 54 13.68 -8.12 -10.93
C ASN A 54 14.46 -6.82 -10.71
N LEU A 55 14.43 -6.31 -9.47
CA LEU A 55 15.02 -5.04 -9.05
C LEU A 55 16.56 -5.03 -9.16
N GLY A 56 17.22 -6.16 -8.94
CA GLY A 56 18.68 -6.30 -9.11
C GLY A 56 19.47 -5.28 -8.29
N THR A 57 20.30 -4.47 -8.95
CA THR A 57 21.16 -3.45 -8.33
C THR A 57 20.64 -2.02 -8.50
N ASP A 58 19.34 -1.83 -8.79
CA ASP A 58 18.75 -0.49 -8.86
C ASP A 58 18.96 0.26 -7.51
N GLU A 59 19.28 1.55 -7.55
CA GLU A 59 19.49 2.37 -6.36
C GLU A 59 18.15 2.87 -5.76
N ASN A 60 17.07 2.88 -6.56
CA ASN A 60 15.75 3.36 -6.17
C ASN A 60 14.70 2.22 -6.20
N LYS A 61 15.03 1.11 -5.55
CA LYS A 61 14.15 -0.06 -5.44
C LYS A 61 12.88 0.28 -4.67
N LYS A 62 11.73 0.14 -5.31
CA LYS A 62 10.42 0.33 -4.68
C LYS A 62 9.44 -0.71 -5.19
N ILE A 63 8.39 -0.96 -4.42
CA ILE A 63 7.18 -1.64 -4.83
C ILE A 63 6.08 -0.59 -4.95
N HIS A 64 5.42 -0.54 -6.10
CA HIS A 64 4.29 0.32 -6.36
C HIS A 64 3.01 -0.48 -6.11
N ALA A 65 2.25 -0.11 -5.09
CA ALA A 65 0.96 -0.71 -4.76
C ALA A 65 -0.18 0.17 -5.30
N TYR A 66 -0.69 -0.18 -6.48
CA TYR A 66 -1.82 0.50 -7.10
C TYR A 66 -3.14 -0.03 -6.57
N VAL A 67 -4.14 0.84 -6.48
CA VAL A 67 -5.48 0.47 -6.03
C VAL A 67 -6.47 0.47 -7.19
N GLY A 68 -7.31 -0.56 -7.25
CA GLY A 68 -8.36 -0.66 -8.25
C GLY A 68 -9.60 -1.43 -7.78
N ILE A 69 -10.69 -1.28 -8.53
CA ILE A 69 -11.95 -2.00 -8.30
C ILE A 69 -12.13 -3.06 -9.37
N HIS A 70 -12.17 -4.32 -8.98
CA HIS A 70 -12.44 -5.43 -9.90
C HIS A 70 -13.32 -6.48 -9.23
N GLU A 71 -14.36 -6.94 -9.93
CA GLU A 71 -15.37 -7.89 -9.39
C GLU A 71 -15.97 -7.41 -8.05
N GLU A 72 -16.35 -6.13 -7.96
CA GLU A 72 -16.90 -5.52 -6.74
C GLU A 72 -15.97 -5.63 -5.50
N LYS A 73 -14.67 -5.79 -5.73
CA LYS A 73 -13.65 -5.86 -4.69
C LYS A 73 -12.58 -4.81 -4.87
N LEU A 74 -12.15 -4.22 -3.76
CA LEU A 74 -10.92 -3.44 -3.70
C LEU A 74 -9.74 -4.41 -3.85
N LYS A 75 -8.89 -4.17 -4.85
CA LYS A 75 -7.68 -4.94 -5.10
C LYS A 75 -6.45 -4.03 -5.10
N PHE A 76 -5.33 -4.59 -4.65
CA PHE A 76 -4.01 -3.99 -4.74
C PHE A 76 -3.24 -4.70 -5.85
N PHE A 77 -2.65 -3.93 -6.75
CA PHE A 77 -1.77 -4.41 -7.81
C PHE A 77 -0.36 -3.97 -7.49
N LEU A 78 0.46 -4.92 -7.06
CA LEU A 78 1.84 -4.69 -6.63
C LEU A 78 2.80 -5.05 -7.76
N ILE A 79 3.65 -4.09 -8.11
CA ILE A 79 4.66 -4.22 -9.15
C ILE A 79 5.96 -3.57 -8.67
N ASP A 80 7.11 -4.15 -9.00
CA ASP A 80 8.39 -3.53 -8.69
C ASP A 80 8.66 -2.31 -9.59
N SER A 81 9.38 -1.33 -9.06
CA SER A 81 9.59 -0.02 -9.70
C SER A 81 10.29 -0.12 -11.06
N LYS A 82 11.13 -1.12 -11.26
CA LYS A 82 11.83 -1.34 -12.52
C LYS A 82 10.88 -1.88 -13.59
N CYS A 83 10.14 -2.95 -13.28
CA CYS A 83 9.13 -3.49 -14.18
C CYS A 83 8.06 -2.45 -14.53
N ASP A 84 7.63 -1.64 -13.56
CA ASP A 84 6.67 -0.57 -13.80
C ASP A 84 7.23 0.51 -14.73
N LYS A 85 8.44 1.00 -14.47
CA LYS A 85 9.12 1.97 -15.34
C LYS A 85 9.29 1.48 -16.78
N ASP A 86 9.62 0.19 -16.94
CA ASP A 86 9.83 -0.45 -18.24
C ASP A 86 8.53 -0.88 -18.94
N ALA A 87 7.36 -0.60 -18.33
CA ALA A 87 6.05 -1.09 -18.79
C ALA A 87 5.98 -2.62 -18.97
N ASN A 88 6.76 -3.37 -18.17
CA ASN A 88 6.77 -4.82 -18.16
C ASN A 88 5.79 -5.35 -17.10
N PHE A 89 4.58 -5.67 -17.53
CA PHE A 89 3.48 -6.09 -16.65
C PHE A 89 3.35 -7.61 -16.49
N ASN A 90 4.39 -8.38 -16.84
CA ASN A 90 4.36 -9.84 -16.76
C ASN A 90 4.24 -10.35 -15.32
N TYR A 91 4.73 -9.58 -14.35
CA TYR A 91 4.67 -9.93 -12.93
C TYR A 91 4.00 -8.83 -12.12
N ILE A 92 2.67 -8.94 -12.00
CA ILE A 92 1.87 -8.10 -11.10
C ILE A 92 1.18 -9.01 -10.10
N LEU A 93 1.43 -8.74 -8.82
CA LEU A 93 0.73 -9.43 -7.75
C LEU A 93 -0.59 -8.74 -7.46
N THR A 94 -1.67 -9.51 -7.54
CA THR A 94 -3.00 -9.03 -7.19
C THR A 94 -3.35 -9.49 -5.77
N LYS A 95 -3.52 -8.54 -4.86
CA LYS A 95 -3.93 -8.80 -3.47
C LYS A 95 -5.31 -8.18 -3.22
N LYS A 96 -6.03 -8.72 -2.24
CA LYS A 96 -7.32 -8.20 -1.77
C LYS A 96 -7.27 -8.09 -0.26
N LEU A 97 -8.08 -7.22 0.31
CA LEU A 97 -8.26 -7.20 1.76
C LEU A 97 -8.93 -8.51 2.21
N SER A 98 -8.41 -9.08 3.29
CA SER A 98 -8.93 -10.23 4.01
C SER A 98 -9.46 -9.82 5.37
N LEU A 99 -10.50 -10.53 5.83
CA LEU A 99 -10.96 -10.50 7.21
C LEU A 99 -10.34 -11.64 8.03
N GLU A 100 -9.92 -12.71 7.34
CA GLU A 100 -9.36 -13.91 7.95
C GLU A 100 -7.84 -13.82 7.98
N PHE A 101 -7.27 -14.18 9.13
CA PHE A 101 -5.84 -14.36 9.30
C PHE A 101 -5.50 -15.83 9.02
N THR A 102 -4.69 -16.08 8.01
CA THR A 102 -4.04 -17.38 7.90
C THR A 102 -2.86 -17.40 8.87
N GLU A 103 -3.03 -18.08 10.01
CA GLU A 103 -1.95 -18.43 10.94
C GLU A 103 -0.95 -19.38 10.26
N ALA A 104 -0.17 -18.87 9.32
CA ALA A 104 1.08 -19.54 8.98
C ALA A 104 2.00 -19.37 10.19
N LYS A 105 2.38 -20.49 10.83
CA LYS A 105 3.31 -20.51 11.96
C LYS A 105 4.60 -19.78 11.58
N ILE A 106 4.79 -18.58 12.12
CA ILE A 106 6.03 -17.83 12.00
C ILE A 106 6.94 -18.38 13.08
N GLU A 107 7.95 -19.16 12.69
CA GLU A 107 9.05 -19.50 13.57
C GLU A 107 9.88 -18.24 13.78
N SER A 108 10.02 -17.81 15.03
CA SER A 108 10.80 -16.62 15.38
C SER A 108 12.28 -16.88 15.06
N SER A 109 12.75 -16.39 13.92
CA SER A 109 14.18 -16.32 13.64
C SER A 109 14.78 -15.18 14.46
N ASN A 110 15.46 -15.52 15.56
CA ASN A 110 16.33 -14.58 16.26
C ASN A 110 17.48 -14.16 15.33
N GLU A 111 17.89 -12.89 15.47
CA GLU A 111 19.14 -12.26 14.99
C GLU A 111 19.18 -11.74 13.55
N ARG A 112 19.29 -10.40 13.42
CA ARG A 112 20.55 -9.73 13.02
C ARG A 112 20.47 -8.23 13.37
N GLU A 113 21.16 -7.85 14.46
CA GLU A 113 21.54 -6.47 14.70
C GLU A 113 22.67 -6.09 13.73
N GLY A 114 22.42 -5.10 12.88
CA GLY A 114 23.47 -4.48 12.09
C GLY A 114 22.97 -3.81 10.82
N GLU A 115 22.52 -2.55 10.93
CA GLU A 115 23.03 -1.41 10.14
C GLU A 115 22.21 -0.14 10.42
N VAL A 116 22.89 1.01 10.35
CA VAL A 116 22.40 2.34 10.73
C VAL A 116 21.30 2.78 9.77
N THR A 117 20.05 2.43 10.09
CA THR A 117 18.82 2.90 9.44
C THR A 117 17.84 3.36 10.51
N PRO A 118 16.89 4.27 10.20
CA PRO A 118 15.92 4.73 11.20
C PRO A 118 15.20 3.53 11.82
N PRO A 119 14.97 3.56 13.15
CA PRO A 119 14.50 2.38 13.87
C PRO A 119 13.14 1.92 13.34
N PRO A 120 12.86 0.60 13.36
CA PRO A 120 11.51 0.06 13.21
C PRO A 120 10.51 0.82 14.10
N ILE A 121 9.25 0.89 13.69
CA ILE A 121 8.24 1.40 14.61
C ILE A 121 7.92 0.37 15.67
N THR A 122 7.61 0.84 16.87
CA THR A 122 7.14 -0.05 17.92
C THR A 122 5.79 -0.65 17.53
N SER A 123 5.51 -1.87 18.02
CA SER A 123 4.19 -2.49 18.03
C SER A 123 3.08 -1.52 18.39
N GLU A 124 3.31 -0.77 19.47
CA GLU A 124 2.35 0.19 20.00
C GLU A 124 2.06 1.29 18.99
N SER A 125 3.09 1.78 18.29
CA SER A 125 2.90 2.74 17.21
C SER A 125 2.11 2.14 16.05
N ALA A 126 2.46 0.92 15.60
CA ALA A 126 1.75 0.20 14.54
C ALA A 126 0.25 0.04 14.84
N ILE A 127 -0.05 -0.45 16.05
CA ILE A 127 -1.40 -0.66 16.57
C ILE A 127 -2.13 0.66 16.69
N ASN A 128 -1.51 1.69 17.26
CA ASN A 128 -2.15 3.00 17.43
C ASN A 128 -2.51 3.63 16.09
N ARG A 129 -1.66 3.50 15.07
CA ARG A 129 -1.92 4.02 13.72
C ARG A 129 -3.05 3.27 13.02
N ASN A 130 -3.09 1.94 13.13
CA ASN A 130 -4.22 1.15 12.64
C ASN A 130 -5.51 1.48 13.39
N PHE A 131 -5.43 1.65 14.71
CA PHE A 131 -6.58 2.04 15.52
C PHE A 131 -7.11 3.43 15.11
N ARG A 132 -6.21 4.39 14.84
CA ARG A 132 -6.57 5.69 14.27
C ARG A 132 -7.28 5.54 12.93
N TRP A 133 -6.80 4.67 12.03
CA TRP A 133 -7.50 4.37 10.77
C TRP A 133 -8.93 3.89 11.02
N ASN A 134 -9.12 2.91 11.91
CA ASN A 134 -10.44 2.38 12.22
C ASN A 134 -11.37 3.43 12.87
N MET A 135 -10.84 4.35 13.69
CA MET A 135 -11.62 5.40 14.33
C MET A 135 -11.93 6.58 13.40
N PHE A 136 -10.96 7.00 12.60
CA PHE A 136 -10.98 8.27 11.88
C PHE A 136 -10.99 8.11 10.35
N GLY A 137 -11.03 6.90 9.80
CA GLY A 137 -11.00 6.67 8.35
C GLY A 137 -12.13 7.38 7.59
N SER A 138 -13.34 7.44 8.16
CA SER A 138 -14.46 8.19 7.59
C SER A 138 -14.25 9.71 7.60
N ALA A 139 -13.57 10.23 8.62
CA ALA A 139 -13.22 11.65 8.74
C ALA A 139 -12.04 12.01 7.83
N TRP A 140 -11.07 11.11 7.71
CA TRP A 140 -9.98 11.19 6.74
C TRP A 140 -10.56 11.27 5.32
N LEU A 141 -11.45 10.35 4.94
CA LEU A 141 -12.11 10.34 3.62
C LEU A 141 -12.85 11.66 3.34
N GLN A 142 -13.53 12.22 4.34
CA GLN A 142 -14.19 13.51 4.22
C GLN A 142 -13.18 14.64 3.94
N ALA A 143 -12.07 14.67 4.65
CA ALA A 143 -11.01 15.65 4.39
C ALA A 143 -10.36 15.49 3.00
N MET A 144 -10.40 14.29 2.42
CA MET A 144 -9.88 14.04 1.07
C MET A 144 -10.80 14.50 -0.07
N GLU A 145 -11.96 15.10 0.23
CA GLU A 145 -12.82 15.71 -0.79
C GLU A 145 -12.11 16.89 -1.49
N THR A 146 -11.48 17.76 -0.71
CA THR A 146 -10.76 18.95 -1.18
C THR A 146 -9.25 18.72 -1.31
N GLU A 147 -8.75 17.58 -0.83
CA GLU A 147 -7.34 17.21 -0.82
C GLU A 147 -7.05 16.10 -1.83
N ASP A 148 -5.77 15.76 -2.02
CA ASP A 148 -5.43 14.69 -2.94
C ASP A 148 -5.72 13.30 -2.36
N PHE A 149 -6.40 12.47 -3.15
CA PHE A 149 -6.69 11.08 -2.83
C PHE A 149 -5.62 10.15 -3.39
N PHE A 150 -5.28 9.09 -2.65
CA PHE A 150 -4.27 8.12 -3.10
C PHE A 150 -4.82 7.19 -4.20
N GLN A 151 -4.04 7.00 -5.25
CA GLN A 151 -4.25 5.95 -6.27
C GLN A 151 -3.16 4.87 -6.21
N LEU A 152 -2.05 5.21 -5.56
CA LEU A 152 -0.81 4.46 -5.48
C LEU A 152 -0.20 4.71 -4.09
N ILE A 153 0.40 3.67 -3.54
CA ILE A 153 1.28 3.75 -2.40
C ILE A 153 2.65 3.20 -2.81
N SER A 154 3.69 4.02 -2.64
CA SER A 154 5.07 3.63 -2.97
C SER A 154 5.75 3.13 -1.71
N ILE A 155 6.27 1.91 -1.79
CA ILE A 155 6.89 1.18 -0.67
C ILE A 155 8.37 0.98 -1.01
N PRO A 156 9.33 1.62 -0.32
CA PRO A 156 10.75 1.31 -0.49
C PRO A 156 11.04 -0.19 -0.38
N PHE A 157 11.84 -0.78 -1.27
CA PHE A 157 12.09 -2.23 -1.20
C PHE A 157 12.95 -2.63 0.02
N SER A 158 13.77 -1.70 0.52
CA SER A 158 14.54 -1.84 1.76
C SER A 158 13.67 -2.26 2.95
N ASP A 159 12.37 -1.98 2.88
CA ASP A 159 11.36 -2.34 3.88
C ASP A 159 11.21 -3.85 3.96
N TYR A 160 11.01 -4.51 2.81
CA TYR A 160 10.97 -5.96 2.74
C TYR A 160 12.32 -6.62 3.04
N GLU A 161 13.43 -5.96 2.65
CA GLU A 161 14.78 -6.47 2.93
C GLU A 161 15.08 -6.51 4.43
N ARG A 162 14.66 -5.47 5.18
CA ARG A 162 14.84 -5.39 6.65
C ARG A 162 14.05 -6.44 7.40
N MET A 163 12.83 -6.75 6.95
CA MET A 163 12.07 -7.84 7.54
C MET A 163 12.80 -9.18 7.36
N GLY A 164 13.48 -9.42 6.23
CA GLY A 164 14.18 -10.70 6.04
C GLY A 164 13.22 -11.89 5.99
N ILE A 165 12.08 -11.71 5.32
CA ILE A 165 11.07 -12.76 5.07
C ILE A 165 11.59 -13.66 3.95
N THR A 166 11.54 -14.98 4.16
CA THR A 166 12.12 -15.96 3.25
C THR A 166 11.17 -17.12 2.98
N GLY A 167 11.22 -17.66 1.75
CA GLY A 167 10.47 -18.86 1.37
C GLY A 167 8.98 -18.77 1.70
N GLY A 168 8.48 -19.76 2.46
CA GLY A 168 7.07 -19.88 2.84
C GLY A 168 6.59 -18.93 3.94
N GLU A 169 7.45 -18.04 4.43
CA GLU A 169 7.05 -16.98 5.37
C GLU A 169 6.20 -15.91 4.67
N SER A 170 5.51 -15.08 5.46
CA SER A 170 4.73 -13.96 4.93
C SER A 170 4.72 -12.79 5.89
N CYS A 171 4.51 -11.59 5.35
CA CYS A 171 4.11 -10.42 6.12
C CYS A 171 2.69 -9.99 5.78
N VAL A 172 2.10 -9.27 6.71
CA VAL A 172 0.78 -8.68 6.62
C VAL A 172 0.89 -7.17 6.50
N CYS A 173 0.17 -6.61 5.53
CA CYS A 173 0.08 -5.19 5.22
C CYS A 173 -1.32 -4.67 5.56
N PHE A 174 -1.44 -3.55 6.27
CA PHE A 174 -2.71 -2.94 6.65
C PHE A 174 -2.65 -1.41 6.62
N PHE A 175 -3.82 -0.77 6.57
CA PHE A 175 -3.91 0.69 6.61
C PHE A 175 -3.65 1.25 8.01
N GLY A 176 -2.95 2.38 8.06
CA GLY A 176 -2.74 3.20 9.25
C GLY A 176 -2.94 4.69 8.96
N LEU A 177 -3.16 5.47 10.03
CA LEU A 177 -3.15 6.93 10.00
C LEU A 177 -2.01 7.46 10.87
N THR A 178 -1.13 8.26 10.26
CA THR A 178 0.04 8.85 10.92
C THR A 178 0.02 10.36 10.89
N ASP A 179 0.56 10.97 11.94
CA ASP A 179 0.63 12.42 12.09
C ASP A 179 1.32 13.06 10.88
N ASN A 180 0.66 14.04 10.27
CA ASN A 180 1.20 14.81 9.15
C ASN A 180 1.99 16.00 9.70
N LEU A 181 3.24 15.75 10.11
CA LEU A 181 4.11 16.76 10.71
C LEU A 181 4.50 17.89 9.74
N GLU A 182 4.41 17.66 8.43
CA GLU A 182 4.80 18.60 7.38
C GLU A 182 3.66 19.52 6.93
N ARG A 183 2.39 19.08 7.01
CA ARG A 183 1.22 19.94 6.72
C ARG A 183 0.75 20.69 7.96
N LYS A 184 1.34 21.85 8.23
CA LYS A 184 0.87 22.80 9.27
C LYS A 184 -0.42 23.55 8.94
N GLY A 185 -1.29 23.05 8.06
CA GLY A 185 -2.48 23.78 7.62
C GLY A 185 -3.57 23.01 6.87
N GLY A 186 -3.53 21.67 6.88
CA GLY A 186 -4.66 20.88 6.37
C GLY A 186 -5.72 20.68 7.45
N ASP A 187 -7.00 20.57 7.05
CA ASP A 187 -8.13 20.40 7.97
C ASP A 187 -8.12 19.05 8.72
N PHE A 188 -7.25 18.12 8.32
CA PHE A 188 -7.12 16.80 8.96
C PHE A 188 -5.66 16.47 9.29
N PRO A 189 -5.35 16.08 10.54
CA PRO A 189 -3.98 16.01 11.05
C PRO A 189 -3.23 14.74 10.63
N TYR A 190 -3.87 13.79 9.93
CA TYR A 190 -3.28 12.50 9.59
C TYR A 190 -3.17 12.27 8.07
N HIS A 191 -2.17 11.49 7.68
CA HIS A 191 -2.06 10.91 6.34
C HIS A 191 -2.22 9.39 6.39
N ILE A 192 -2.71 8.79 5.31
CA ILE A 192 -2.89 7.33 5.20
C ILE A 192 -1.58 6.65 4.83
N GLU A 193 -1.31 5.49 5.40
CA GLU A 193 -0.14 4.66 5.06
C GLU A 193 -0.51 3.18 5.05
N ILE A 194 0.32 2.37 4.40
CA ILE A 194 0.42 0.93 4.60
C ILE A 194 1.53 0.65 5.61
N ILE A 195 1.19 -0.08 6.66
CA ILE A 195 2.11 -0.62 7.65
C ILE A 195 2.25 -2.12 7.35
N THR A 196 3.46 -2.64 7.41
CA THR A 196 3.73 -4.07 7.22
C THR A 196 4.38 -4.66 8.46
N VAL A 197 3.94 -5.86 8.83
CA VAL A 197 4.41 -6.62 9.99
C VAL A 197 4.58 -8.08 9.59
N LYS A 198 5.54 -8.81 10.16
CA LYS A 198 5.60 -10.26 9.92
C LYS A 198 4.41 -10.99 10.54
N SER A 199 4.07 -10.63 11.78
CA SER A 199 2.99 -11.25 12.54
C SER A 199 2.03 -10.20 13.09
N LEU A 200 0.74 -10.52 13.10
CA LEU A 200 -0.30 -9.69 13.69
C LEU A 200 -0.64 -10.06 15.14
N ALA A 201 -0.06 -11.13 15.67
CA ALA A 201 -0.18 -11.42 17.08
C ALA A 201 0.49 -10.26 17.84
N ILE A 202 -0.24 -9.62 18.76
CA ILE A 202 0.17 -8.36 19.43
C ILE A 202 1.56 -8.47 20.05
N ASN A 203 1.90 -9.66 20.56
CA ASN A 203 3.19 -10.02 21.16
C ASN A 203 4.34 -10.15 20.14
N HIS A 204 4.05 -10.32 18.85
CA HIS A 204 5.04 -10.49 17.77
C HIS A 204 5.09 -9.31 16.78
N MET A 205 4.05 -8.45 16.78
CA MET A 205 4.11 -7.16 16.07
C MET A 205 5.29 -6.30 16.58
N SER A 206 5.72 -6.46 17.84
CA SER A 206 6.71 -5.59 18.47
C SER A 206 8.11 -5.81 17.95
N GLU A 207 8.34 -7.00 17.41
CA GLU A 207 9.63 -7.47 16.93
C GLU A 207 9.82 -7.18 15.43
N THR A 208 8.74 -6.81 14.71
CA THR A 208 8.72 -6.88 13.24
C THR A 208 7.93 -5.76 12.57
N ALA A 209 7.43 -4.77 13.32
CA ALA A 209 6.65 -3.67 12.76
C ALA A 209 7.52 -2.57 12.20
N GLU A 210 7.18 -2.12 11.00
CA GLU A 210 7.93 -1.08 10.32
C GLU A 210 6.98 -0.20 9.47
N ASN A 211 7.34 1.08 9.34
CA ASN A 211 6.57 2.08 8.60
C ASN A 211 6.95 2.05 7.14
N TYR A 212 5.98 1.78 6.27
CA TYR A 212 6.30 1.51 4.88
C TYR A 212 5.35 2.20 3.95
N SER A 213 5.32 3.52 4.02
CA SER A 213 4.89 4.32 2.89
C SER A 213 4.88 5.79 3.24
N THR A 214 5.04 6.58 2.19
CA THR A 214 4.36 7.86 2.11
C THR A 214 3.18 7.64 1.16
N PRO A 215 1.93 7.97 1.52
CA PRO A 215 0.87 8.04 0.53
C PRO A 215 1.34 9.00 -0.55
N ARG A 216 1.37 8.55 -1.81
CA ARG A 216 1.76 9.36 -2.94
C ARG A 216 0.47 9.73 -3.68
N PRO A 217 -0.20 10.84 -3.31
CA PRO A 217 -1.12 11.48 -4.23
C PRO A 217 -0.37 11.85 -5.52
N PRO A 218 -1.08 12.00 -6.65
CA PRO A 218 -0.71 11.34 -7.89
C PRO A 218 0.68 11.70 -8.44
N PHE A 219 1.31 12.83 -8.08
CA PHE A 219 2.65 13.23 -8.58
C PHE A 219 3.52 13.94 -7.55
N THR A 220 3.70 13.37 -6.36
CA THR A 220 4.67 13.90 -5.38
C THR A 220 6.14 13.72 -5.81
N PHE A 221 6.40 13.28 -7.05
CA PHE A 221 7.68 13.32 -7.75
C PHE A 221 7.48 13.85 -9.17
N ASP A 222 8.49 14.52 -9.71
CA ASP A 222 8.44 15.32 -10.94
C ASP A 222 8.19 14.54 -12.25
N SER A 223 8.05 13.20 -12.22
CA SER A 223 7.96 12.38 -13.45
C SER A 223 7.01 11.19 -13.35
N LEU A 224 6.00 11.19 -14.22
CA LEU A 224 5.09 10.08 -14.51
C LEU A 224 5.77 8.86 -15.16
N ASN A 225 7.03 8.99 -15.58
CA ASN A 225 7.71 7.95 -16.36
C ASN A 225 8.04 6.70 -15.55
N ASP A 226 8.06 6.78 -14.22
CA ASP A 226 8.32 5.64 -13.35
C ASP A 226 7.02 4.87 -12.98
N TYR A 227 5.86 5.33 -13.46
CA TYR A 227 4.53 4.81 -13.11
C TYR A 227 3.71 4.43 -14.35
N GLN A 228 4.25 3.54 -15.19
CA GLN A 228 3.61 3.21 -16.48
C GLN A 228 2.26 2.52 -16.29
N LEU A 229 2.07 1.73 -15.24
CA LEU A 229 0.79 1.08 -14.97
C LEU A 229 -0.31 2.13 -14.79
N LEU A 230 -0.07 3.18 -14.00
CA LEU A 230 -1.02 4.28 -13.84
C LEU A 230 -1.19 5.07 -15.13
N LYS A 231 -0.09 5.41 -15.80
CA LYS A 231 -0.12 6.17 -17.06
C LYS A 231 -0.95 5.48 -18.13
N GLN A 232 -0.85 4.16 -18.27
CA GLN A 232 -1.62 3.39 -19.25
C GLN A 232 -3.06 3.14 -18.80
N SER A 233 -3.30 3.05 -17.48
CA SER A 233 -4.67 2.93 -16.94
C SER A 233 -5.49 4.21 -17.15
N THR A 234 -4.84 5.36 -17.02
CA THR A 234 -5.43 6.70 -17.06
C THR A 234 -5.26 7.41 -18.41
N GLY A 235 -4.36 6.90 -19.25
CA GLY A 235 -4.19 7.32 -20.63
C GLY A 235 -5.50 7.14 -21.38
N VAL A 236 -6.09 8.26 -21.76
CA VAL A 236 -7.33 8.29 -22.51
C VAL A 236 -7.03 7.68 -23.88
N PHE A 237 -7.72 6.59 -24.23
CA PHE A 237 -8.01 6.32 -25.64
C PHE A 237 -8.97 7.44 -26.10
N VAL A 238 -8.42 8.59 -26.54
CA VAL A 238 -9.14 9.54 -27.40
C VAL A 238 -8.83 9.17 -28.84
#